data_AF-A0AAJ7WWP0-F1
#
_entry.id   AF-A0AAJ7WWP0-F1
#
_cell.length_a   1.000
_cell.length_b   1.000
_cell.length_c   1.000
_cell.angle_alpha   90.00
_cell.angle_beta   90.00
_cell.angle_gamma   90.00
#
_symmetry.space_group_name_H-M   'P 1'
#
loop_
_entity.id
_entity.type
_entity.pdbx_description
1 polymer ?
#
loop_
_entity_poly.entity_id
_entity_poly.type
_entity_poly.pdbx_seq_one_letter_code
_entity_poly.pdbx_strand_id
1 'polypeptide(L)'
;MDNDHEGRHGAGLADQLWTSVVLEDRPCLMKASFSSRGYSLLLSDMEHFWSEEMNAEDVGKRLGELNRRLGAPVERVCEHLREAVGSLPRPGAAAAADREDGAAATAVAAAAAFSWTRREPAEPEQKAGGTVAVVALQSRMSGVPLRWEFRLSPAEHPAVWDELVAPALGMLRVLSRESAELRACIRRKDVEIADYRDSGARVSRKHLETKPFDDGAFTTEFYLKNLASCVDLSAEVVFDGDLRRLYGEVASARRTARKRKPSTTPGSTAPAGGRRRVPRSWG
;
A
#
# COMPACT_ATOMS: atom_id res chain seq x y z
N MET A 1 -37.96 -0.44 -3.95
CA MET A 1 -37.26 -0.90 -5.16
C MET A 1 -35.81 -0.56 -4.92
N ASP A 2 -35.17 -1.46 -4.21
CA ASP A 2 -33.79 -1.40 -3.76
C ASP A 2 -32.89 -1.47 -4.98
N ASN A 3 -32.06 -0.43 -5.16
CA ASN A 3 -31.07 -0.42 -6.21
C ASN A 3 -29.77 -0.95 -5.59
N ASP A 4 -29.71 -2.28 -5.48
CA ASP A 4 -28.52 -3.07 -5.17
C ASP A 4 -27.55 -3.04 -6.36
N HIS A 5 -26.86 -1.92 -6.57
CA HIS A 5 -25.70 -1.87 -7.46
C HIS A 5 -24.47 -1.33 -6.72
N GLU A 6 -23.44 -2.18 -6.72
CA GLU A 6 -22.05 -1.95 -6.29
C GLU A 6 -21.75 -2.04 -4.79
N GLY A 7 -21.96 -3.24 -4.24
CA GLY A 7 -21.15 -3.72 -3.13
C GLY A 7 -19.69 -3.83 -3.55
N ARG A 8 -18.91 -2.75 -3.43
CA ARG A 8 -17.44 -2.86 -3.44
C ARG A 8 -17.01 -3.59 -2.17
N HIS A 9 -16.84 -4.90 -2.29
CA HIS A 9 -16.40 -5.78 -1.20
C HIS A 9 -14.95 -5.52 -0.73
N GLY A 10 -14.18 -4.68 -1.44
CA GLY A 10 -12.86 -4.16 -1.04
C GLY A 10 -12.86 -2.93 -0.09
N ALA A 11 -13.97 -2.62 0.59
CA ALA A 11 -14.13 -1.37 1.37
C ALA A 11 -13.14 -1.16 2.53
N GLY A 12 -12.33 -2.15 2.89
CA GLY A 12 -11.30 -2.04 3.93
C GLY A 12 -9.85 -2.09 3.43
N LEU A 13 -9.61 -2.61 2.22
CA LEU A 13 -8.25 -2.88 1.75
C LEU A 13 -7.48 -1.57 1.55
N ALA A 14 -8.10 -0.59 0.91
CA ALA A 14 -7.45 0.68 0.60
C ALA A 14 -6.94 1.43 1.85
N ASP A 15 -7.60 1.24 3.00
CA ASP A 15 -7.23 1.85 4.27
C ASP A 15 -6.09 1.12 5.00
N GLN A 16 -5.71 -0.06 4.53
CA GLN A 16 -4.54 -0.77 5.04
C GLN A 16 -3.25 -0.17 4.49
N LEU A 17 -2.16 -0.37 5.24
CA LEU A 17 -0.82 -0.03 4.80
C LEU A 17 -0.12 -1.27 4.25
N TRP A 18 0.74 -1.08 3.25
CA TRP A 18 1.71 -2.10 2.88
C TRP A 18 2.55 -2.45 4.10
N THR A 19 2.76 -3.74 4.30
CA THR A 19 3.60 -4.22 5.39
C THR A 19 4.48 -5.33 4.89
N SER A 20 5.77 -5.21 5.17
CA SER A 20 6.76 -6.23 4.86
C SER A 20 6.56 -7.44 5.77
N VAL A 21 6.54 -8.63 5.19
CA VAL A 21 6.42 -9.92 5.86
C VAL A 21 7.43 -10.89 5.28
N VAL A 22 7.88 -11.85 6.09
CA VAL A 22 8.72 -12.95 5.59
C VAL A 22 7.86 -14.20 5.45
N LEU A 23 7.82 -14.76 4.24
CA LEU A 23 7.17 -16.02 3.91
C LEU A 23 8.25 -17.00 3.43
N GLU A 24 8.53 -18.06 4.21
CA GLU A 24 9.59 -19.04 3.91
C GLU A 24 10.93 -18.39 3.50
N ASP A 25 11.45 -17.51 4.37
CA ASP A 25 12.69 -16.76 4.18
C ASP A 25 12.70 -15.76 3.00
N ARG A 26 11.53 -15.52 2.37
CA ARG A 26 11.39 -14.51 1.31
C ARG A 26 10.67 -13.27 1.84
N PRO A 27 11.26 -12.08 1.73
CA PRO A 27 10.58 -10.85 2.07
C PRO A 27 9.55 -10.52 0.98
N CYS A 28 8.32 -10.28 1.41
CA CYS A 28 7.19 -9.94 0.57
C CYS A 28 6.50 -8.68 1.12
N LEU A 29 5.85 -7.92 0.24
CA LEU A 29 4.91 -6.88 0.64
C LEU A 29 3.50 -7.45 0.68
N MET A 30 2.79 -7.17 1.76
CA MET A 30 1.41 -7.63 1.94
C MET A 30 0.52 -6.49 2.42
N LYS A 31 -0.70 -6.47 1.89
CA LYS A 31 -1.78 -5.59 2.29
C LYS A 31 -3.04 -6.45 2.43
N ALA A 32 -3.62 -6.51 3.61
CA ALA A 32 -4.75 -7.41 3.87
C ALA A 32 -5.77 -6.75 4.80
N SER A 33 -7.06 -6.87 4.45
CA SER A 33 -8.18 -6.42 5.27
C SER A 33 -9.10 -7.58 5.57
N PHE A 34 -9.42 -7.77 6.85
CA PHE A 34 -10.33 -8.81 7.32
C PHE A 34 -11.56 -8.15 7.97
N SER A 35 -12.73 -8.73 7.78
CA SER A 35 -14.00 -8.27 8.36
C SER A 35 -14.91 -9.47 8.67
N SER A 36 -16.06 -9.23 9.31
CA SER A 36 -17.11 -10.25 9.46
C SER A 36 -17.69 -10.72 8.12
N ARG A 37 -17.51 -9.95 7.04
CA ARG A 37 -18.03 -10.24 5.70
C ARG A 37 -17.04 -10.97 4.79
N GLY A 38 -15.86 -11.31 5.30
CA GLY A 38 -14.77 -11.92 4.54
C GLY A 38 -13.52 -11.05 4.55
N TYR A 39 -12.65 -11.25 3.54
CA TYR A 39 -11.36 -10.58 3.47
C TYR A 39 -10.94 -10.23 2.04
N SER A 40 -10.00 -9.30 1.95
CA SER A 40 -9.26 -8.99 0.72
C SER A 40 -7.77 -8.99 1.05
N LEU A 41 -6.96 -9.58 0.19
CA LEU A 41 -5.52 -9.69 0.35
C LEU A 41 -4.82 -9.35 -0.96
N LEU A 42 -3.75 -8.58 -0.86
CA LEU A 42 -2.82 -8.28 -1.94
C LEU A 42 -1.41 -8.62 -1.45
N LEU A 43 -0.67 -9.38 -2.24
CA LEU A 43 0.68 -9.85 -1.96
C LEU A 43 1.59 -9.52 -3.15
N SER A 44 2.83 -9.16 -2.87
CA SER A 44 3.86 -8.95 -3.88
C SER A 44 5.21 -9.45 -3.39
N ASP A 45 5.95 -10.09 -4.28
CA ASP A 45 7.38 -10.42 -4.12
C ASP A 45 8.28 -9.33 -4.74
N MET A 46 7.74 -8.13 -5.00
CA MET A 46 8.34 -7.01 -5.73
C MET A 46 8.45 -7.19 -7.25
N GLU A 47 8.25 -8.40 -7.78
CA GLU A 47 8.24 -8.65 -9.22
C GLU A 47 6.81 -8.82 -9.76
N HIS A 48 5.97 -9.49 -8.98
CA HIS A 48 4.60 -9.85 -9.34
C HIS A 48 3.65 -9.39 -8.24
N PHE A 49 2.37 -9.27 -8.61
CA PHE A 49 1.29 -8.96 -7.68
C PHE A 49 0.23 -10.04 -7.78
N TRP A 50 -0.24 -10.48 -6.62
CA TRP A 50 -1.32 -11.43 -6.50
C TRP A 50 -2.38 -10.93 -5.53
N SER A 51 -3.63 -11.24 -5.83
CA SER A 51 -4.75 -10.88 -4.99
C SER A 51 -5.67 -12.05 -4.73
N GLU A 52 -6.38 -11.97 -3.62
CA GLU A 52 -7.54 -12.79 -3.35
C GLU A 52 -8.59 -11.95 -2.64
N GLU A 53 -9.84 -12.11 -3.05
CA GLU A 53 -10.99 -11.54 -2.37
C GLU A 53 -11.95 -12.68 -2.04
N MET A 54 -12.43 -12.70 -0.80
CA MET A 54 -13.37 -13.69 -0.31
C MET A 54 -14.51 -13.02 0.44
N ASN A 55 -15.73 -13.38 0.09
CA ASN A 55 -16.92 -13.05 0.88
C ASN A 55 -17.15 -14.11 1.98
N ALA A 56 -18.11 -13.85 2.88
CA ALA A 56 -18.39 -14.74 3.99
C ALA A 56 -18.83 -16.16 3.59
N GLU A 57 -19.59 -16.30 2.50
CA GLU A 57 -20.05 -17.60 2.02
C GLU A 57 -18.87 -18.46 1.55
N ASP A 58 -17.98 -17.86 0.76
CA ASP A 58 -16.81 -18.55 0.21
C ASP A 58 -15.80 -18.89 1.31
N VAL A 59 -15.68 -18.03 2.34
CA VAL A 59 -14.90 -18.36 3.54
C VAL A 59 -15.47 -19.61 4.22
N GLY A 60 -16.80 -19.67 4.40
CA GLY A 60 -17.48 -20.83 4.98
C GLY A 60 -17.28 -22.10 4.17
N LYS A 61 -17.40 -22.02 2.83
CA LYS A 61 -17.15 -23.16 1.93
C LYS A 61 -15.72 -23.67 2.06
N ARG A 62 -14.72 -22.78 2.03
CA ARG A 62 -13.31 -23.17 2.15
C ARG A 62 -12.97 -23.71 3.54
N LEU A 63 -13.59 -23.17 4.60
CA LEU A 63 -13.44 -23.71 5.94
C LEU A 63 -13.92 -25.17 6.00
N GLY A 64 -15.09 -25.47 5.43
CA GLY A 64 -15.63 -26.82 5.35
C GLY A 64 -14.80 -27.77 4.47
N GLU A 65 -14.25 -27.26 3.37
CA GLU A 65 -13.34 -27.99 2.47
C GLU A 65 -12.07 -28.43 3.21
N LEU A 66 -11.39 -27.49 3.87
CA LEU A 66 -10.09 -27.70 4.50
C LEU A 66 -10.20 -28.32 5.90
N ASN A 67 -11.32 -28.10 6.60
CA ASN A 67 -11.52 -28.45 8.00
C ASN A 67 -12.91 -29.08 8.23
N ARG A 68 -13.15 -30.28 7.68
CA ARG A 68 -14.47 -30.97 7.74
C ARG A 68 -15.11 -31.11 9.12
N ARG A 69 -14.34 -30.99 10.20
CA ARG A 69 -14.81 -31.14 11.59
C ARG A 69 -14.90 -29.83 12.37
N LEU A 70 -14.51 -28.70 11.76
CA LEU A 70 -14.46 -27.40 12.40
C LEU A 70 -15.70 -26.57 12.01
N GLY A 71 -16.66 -26.46 12.93
CA GLY A 71 -17.80 -25.57 12.80
C GLY A 71 -17.56 -24.26 13.55
N ALA A 72 -16.86 -23.31 12.92
CA ALA A 72 -16.62 -21.98 13.49
C ALA A 72 -17.38 -20.91 12.69
N PRO A 73 -17.95 -19.88 13.35
CA PRO A 73 -18.51 -18.73 12.66
C PRO A 73 -17.45 -18.03 11.80
N VAL A 74 -17.83 -17.59 10.60
CA VAL A 74 -16.93 -16.90 9.66
C VAL A 74 -16.23 -15.71 10.30
N GLU A 75 -16.93 -14.97 11.15
CA GLU A 75 -16.38 -13.82 11.86
C GLU A 75 -15.16 -14.20 12.71
N ARG A 76 -15.25 -15.31 13.45
CA ARG A 76 -14.15 -15.85 14.27
C ARG A 76 -13.00 -16.33 13.40
N VAL A 77 -13.30 -16.93 12.25
CA VAL A 77 -12.28 -17.34 11.29
C VAL A 77 -11.53 -16.11 10.76
N CYS A 78 -12.24 -15.08 10.30
CA CYS A 78 -11.63 -13.85 9.81
C CYS A 78 -10.81 -13.12 10.89
N GLU A 79 -11.28 -13.10 12.14
CA GLU A 79 -10.53 -12.56 13.29
C GLU A 79 -9.22 -13.31 13.49
N HIS A 80 -9.27 -14.64 13.54
CA HIS A 80 -8.09 -15.49 13.71
C HIS A 80 -7.11 -15.35 12.53
N LEU A 81 -7.60 -15.28 11.30
CA LEU A 81 -6.76 -15.04 10.13
C LEU A 81 -6.07 -13.68 10.20
N ARG A 82 -6.77 -12.63 10.66
CA ARG A 82 -6.18 -11.31 10.88
C ARG A 82 -5.04 -11.37 11.89
N GLU A 83 -5.24 -12.06 13.01
CA GLU A 83 -4.23 -12.24 14.06
C GLU A 83 -3.02 -13.02 13.54
N ALA A 84 -3.24 -14.13 12.84
CA ALA A 84 -2.18 -14.95 12.26
C ALA A 84 -1.37 -14.18 11.21
N VAL A 85 -2.03 -13.43 10.34
CA VAL A 85 -1.37 -12.58 9.34
C VAL A 85 -0.64 -11.41 10.00
N GLY A 86 -1.17 -10.90 11.12
CA GLY A 86 -0.51 -9.89 11.95
C GLY A 86 0.76 -10.39 12.63
N SER A 87 0.82 -11.69 12.97
CA SER A 87 1.98 -12.32 13.62
C SER A 87 3.05 -12.83 12.65
N LEU A 88 2.89 -12.60 11.34
CA LEU A 88 3.93 -12.92 10.36
C LEU A 88 5.24 -12.19 10.70
N PRO A 89 6.41 -12.86 10.57
CA PRO A 89 7.70 -12.24 10.85
C PRO A 89 7.93 -11.01 9.98
N ARG A 90 8.56 -9.99 10.56
CA ARG A 90 9.00 -8.80 9.82
C ARG A 90 10.47 -8.97 9.43
N PRO A 91 10.89 -8.52 8.23
CA PRO A 91 12.31 -8.45 7.89
C PRO A 91 13.11 -7.72 8.99
N GLY A 92 14.28 -8.23 9.35
CA GLY A 92 15.12 -7.66 10.40
C GLY A 92 14.65 -7.88 11.85
N ALA A 93 13.49 -8.49 12.11
CA ALA A 93 13.00 -8.74 13.48
C ALA A 93 13.91 -9.67 14.31
N ALA A 94 14.64 -10.58 13.66
CA ALA A 94 15.65 -11.42 14.31
C ALA A 94 16.82 -10.62 14.90
N ALA A 95 17.13 -9.43 14.35
CA ALA A 95 18.15 -8.53 14.89
C ALA A 95 17.64 -7.60 16.01
N ALA A 96 16.31 -7.47 16.16
CA ALA A 96 15.67 -6.62 17.17
C ALA A 96 15.24 -7.39 18.44
N ALA A 97 15.23 -8.73 18.40
CA ALA A 97 14.79 -9.60 19.49
C ALA A 97 15.71 -9.62 20.72
N ASP A 98 16.84 -8.89 20.71
CA ASP A 98 17.70 -8.63 21.87
C ASP A 98 17.15 -7.54 22.83
N ARG A 99 15.89 -7.10 22.67
CA ARG A 99 15.20 -6.21 23.61
C ARG A 99 13.89 -6.83 24.10
N GLU A 100 13.71 -6.84 25.42
CA GLU A 100 12.79 -7.64 26.26
C GLU A 100 11.28 -7.64 25.92
N ASP A 101 10.81 -6.86 24.94
CA ASP A 101 9.38 -6.68 24.65
C ASP A 101 8.79 -7.71 23.63
N GLY A 102 9.59 -8.66 23.13
CA GLY A 102 9.21 -9.58 22.05
C GLY A 102 8.36 -10.80 22.44
N ALA A 103 8.31 -11.18 23.72
CA ALA A 103 7.85 -12.52 24.14
C ALA A 103 6.40 -12.87 23.76
N ALA A 104 5.48 -11.90 23.76
CA ALA A 104 4.06 -12.14 23.44
C ALA A 104 3.83 -12.33 21.92
N ALA A 105 4.55 -11.61 21.07
CA ALA A 105 4.47 -11.77 19.61
C ALA A 105 5.16 -13.06 19.14
N THR A 106 6.26 -13.45 19.79
CA THR A 106 6.97 -14.71 19.53
C THR A 106 6.12 -15.94 19.88
N ALA A 107 5.28 -15.88 20.91
CA ALA A 107 4.40 -16.98 21.30
C ALA A 107 3.27 -17.26 20.28
N VAL A 108 2.73 -16.23 19.61
CA VAL A 108 1.72 -16.39 18.54
C VAL A 108 2.37 -16.85 17.23
N ALA A 109 3.56 -16.33 16.89
CA ALA A 109 4.34 -16.80 15.76
C ALA A 109 4.74 -18.29 15.89
N ALA A 110 4.98 -18.79 17.10
CA ALA A 110 5.25 -20.21 17.36
C ALA A 110 4.04 -21.14 17.16
N ALA A 111 2.80 -20.60 17.13
CA ALA A 111 1.58 -21.40 17.01
C ALA A 111 1.01 -21.47 15.58
N ALA A 112 1.50 -20.62 14.67
CA ALA A 112 1.02 -20.51 13.29
C ALA A 112 2.18 -20.72 12.31
N ALA A 113 2.19 -21.88 11.63
CA ALA A 113 3.13 -22.18 10.58
C ALA A 113 2.57 -21.70 9.23
N PHE A 114 3.30 -20.82 8.56
CA PHE A 114 3.00 -20.38 7.21
C PHE A 114 3.90 -21.10 6.21
N SER A 115 3.34 -21.50 5.08
CA SER A 115 4.09 -22.00 3.93
C SER A 115 3.64 -21.30 2.65
N TRP A 116 4.53 -21.19 1.68
CA TRP A 116 4.31 -20.46 0.44
C TRP A 116 4.65 -21.33 -0.77
N THR A 117 3.74 -21.40 -1.73
CA THR A 117 4.02 -22.08 -3.00
C THR A 117 3.59 -21.22 -4.17
N ARG A 118 4.52 -21.00 -5.11
CA ARG A 118 4.24 -20.42 -6.41
C ARG A 118 4.18 -21.53 -7.44
N ARG A 119 3.13 -21.55 -8.25
CA ARG A 119 3.07 -22.36 -9.47
C ARG A 119 3.39 -21.46 -10.65
N GLU A 120 4.30 -21.89 -11.50
CA GLU A 120 4.46 -21.24 -12.79
C GLU A 120 3.15 -21.39 -13.58
N PRO A 121 2.67 -20.33 -14.26
CA PRO A 121 1.50 -20.44 -15.10
C PRO A 121 1.79 -21.49 -16.18
N ALA A 122 1.05 -22.60 -16.15
CA ALA A 122 1.17 -23.66 -17.14
C ALA A 122 0.66 -23.12 -18.47
N GLU A 123 1.58 -22.71 -19.36
CA GLU A 123 1.36 -22.23 -20.73
C GLU A 123 0.30 -21.11 -20.93
N PRO A 124 0.48 -20.22 -21.92
CA PRO A 124 -0.37 -19.04 -22.08
C PRO A 124 -1.85 -19.32 -22.41
N GLU A 125 -2.25 -20.58 -22.66
CA GLU A 125 -3.60 -20.94 -23.07
C GLU A 125 -4.52 -21.46 -21.94
N GLN A 126 -4.02 -21.68 -20.72
CA GLN A 126 -4.86 -22.13 -19.60
C GLN A 126 -5.39 -20.96 -18.75
N LYS A 127 -6.63 -20.56 -19.06
CA LYS A 127 -7.58 -19.75 -18.26
C LYS A 127 -6.99 -18.60 -17.43
N ALA A 128 -7.21 -17.38 -17.93
CA ALA A 128 -7.26 -16.18 -17.10
C ALA A 128 -8.16 -16.44 -15.86
N GLY A 129 -7.57 -16.46 -14.67
CA GLY A 129 -8.29 -16.64 -13.40
C GLY A 129 -7.88 -17.84 -12.54
N GLY A 130 -6.86 -18.63 -12.92
CA GLY A 130 -6.35 -19.72 -12.08
C GLY A 130 -5.57 -19.24 -10.86
N THR A 131 -5.64 -19.99 -9.75
CA THR A 131 -4.75 -19.82 -8.59
C THR A 131 -3.31 -20.14 -9.00
N VAL A 132 -2.42 -19.15 -8.91
CA VAL A 132 -1.00 -19.27 -9.28
C VAL A 132 -0.07 -19.23 -8.07
N ALA A 133 -0.60 -18.83 -6.91
CA ALA A 133 0.14 -18.74 -5.67
C ALA A 133 -0.73 -19.15 -4.49
N VAL A 134 -0.16 -19.88 -3.52
CA VAL A 134 -0.84 -20.31 -2.31
C VAL A 134 -0.01 -19.98 -1.09
N VAL A 135 -0.57 -19.18 -0.17
CA VAL A 135 -0.06 -19.04 1.21
C VAL A 135 -0.89 -19.98 2.08
N ALA A 136 -0.31 -21.06 2.57
CA ALA A 136 -0.98 -21.94 3.51
C ALA A 136 -0.64 -21.56 4.96
N LEU A 137 -1.63 -21.71 5.83
CA LEU A 137 -1.55 -21.45 7.26
C LEU A 137 -1.99 -22.71 8.00
N GLN A 138 -1.14 -23.20 8.89
CA GLN A 138 -1.49 -24.20 9.88
C GLN A 138 -1.40 -23.55 11.26
N SER A 139 -2.51 -23.47 11.97
CA SER A 139 -2.56 -22.84 13.29
C SER A 139 -3.54 -23.56 14.22
N ARG A 140 -3.75 -23.04 15.43
CA ARG A 140 -4.77 -23.54 16.37
C ARG A 140 -5.71 -22.41 16.76
N MET A 141 -7.00 -22.58 16.48
CA MET A 141 -8.06 -21.66 16.91
C MET A 141 -8.74 -22.27 18.14
N SER A 142 -8.60 -21.63 19.30
CA SER A 142 -9.14 -22.13 20.58
C SER A 142 -8.75 -23.59 20.88
N GLY A 143 -7.50 -23.97 20.59
CA GLY A 143 -6.96 -25.31 20.80
C GLY A 143 -7.23 -26.31 19.66
N VAL A 144 -8.15 -26.01 18.74
CA VAL A 144 -8.49 -26.85 17.60
C VAL A 144 -7.59 -26.54 16.40
N PRO A 145 -6.98 -27.53 15.73
CA PRO A 145 -6.20 -27.29 14.52
C PRO A 145 -7.04 -26.65 13.41
N LEU A 146 -6.52 -25.56 12.84
CA LEU A 146 -7.07 -24.86 11.70
C LEU A 146 -6.06 -24.92 10.55
N ARG A 147 -6.51 -25.37 9.38
CA ARG A 147 -5.81 -25.22 8.11
C ARG A 147 -6.51 -24.18 7.26
N TRP A 148 -5.74 -23.24 6.74
CA TRP A 148 -6.23 -22.25 5.79
C TRP A 148 -5.29 -22.14 4.60
N GLU A 149 -5.83 -21.80 3.43
CA GLU A 149 -5.06 -21.51 2.23
C GLU A 149 -5.59 -20.20 1.65
N PHE A 150 -4.71 -19.21 1.49
CA PHE A 150 -4.97 -18.06 0.64
C PHE A 150 -4.62 -18.44 -0.79
N ARG A 151 -5.62 -18.49 -1.68
CA ARG A 151 -5.48 -19.02 -3.04
C ARG A 151 -5.43 -17.85 -4.03
N LEU A 152 -4.24 -17.29 -4.21
CA LEU A 152 -4.03 -16.04 -4.92
C LEU A 152 -3.99 -16.22 -6.44
N SER A 153 -4.64 -15.30 -7.14
CA SER A 153 -4.56 -15.14 -8.61
C SER A 153 -3.73 -13.89 -8.94
N PRO A 154 -3.24 -13.72 -10.19
CA PRO A 154 -2.58 -12.47 -10.58
C PRO A 154 -3.47 -11.26 -10.32
N ALA A 155 -2.93 -10.24 -9.66
CA ALA A 155 -3.67 -9.04 -9.33
C ALA A 155 -4.04 -8.27 -10.60
N GLU A 156 -5.26 -7.77 -10.66
CA GLU A 156 -5.69 -6.96 -11.80
C GLU A 156 -4.96 -5.61 -11.82
N HIS A 157 -4.69 -5.12 -13.02
CA HIS A 157 -4.00 -3.84 -13.23
C HIS A 157 -4.63 -2.67 -12.43
N PRO A 158 -5.97 -2.49 -12.36
CA PRO A 158 -6.57 -1.42 -11.56
C PRO A 158 -6.24 -1.51 -10.07
N ALA A 159 -6.19 -2.72 -9.50
CA ALA A 159 -5.84 -2.92 -8.10
C ALA A 159 -4.38 -2.54 -7.83
N VAL A 160 -3.45 -2.97 -8.68
CA VAL A 160 -2.02 -2.60 -8.58
C VAL A 160 -1.83 -1.10 -8.74
N TRP A 161 -2.54 -0.49 -9.70
CA TRP A 161 -2.48 0.94 -9.93
C TRP A 161 -2.96 1.75 -8.71
N ASP A 162 -4.13 1.40 -8.18
CA ASP A 162 -4.76 2.13 -7.09
C ASP A 162 -4.05 1.93 -5.75
N GLU A 163 -3.56 0.72 -5.48
CA GLU A 163 -2.97 0.36 -4.20
C GLU A 163 -1.45 0.58 -4.15
N LEU A 164 -0.74 0.69 -5.27
CA LEU A 164 0.71 0.90 -5.26
C LEU A 164 1.16 2.05 -6.14
N VAL A 165 0.96 1.95 -7.46
CA VAL A 165 1.60 2.85 -8.44
C VAL A 165 1.20 4.30 -8.20
N ALA A 166 -0.11 4.54 -8.06
CA ALA A 166 -0.62 5.89 -7.98
C ALA A 166 -0.34 6.57 -6.63
N PRO A 167 -0.39 5.88 -5.47
CA PRO A 167 0.18 6.37 -4.22
C PRO A 167 1.70 6.65 -4.33
N ALA A 168 2.49 5.75 -4.90
CA ALA A 168 3.94 5.93 -5.04
C ALA A 168 4.31 7.16 -5.88
N LEU A 169 3.63 7.39 -7.00
CA LEU A 169 3.77 8.63 -7.79
C LEU A 169 3.40 9.89 -6.99
N GLY A 170 2.43 9.76 -6.07
CA GLY A 170 2.07 10.82 -5.14
C GLY A 170 3.18 11.11 -4.13
N MET A 171 3.78 10.06 -3.55
CA MET A 171 4.92 10.17 -2.63
C MET A 171 6.11 10.83 -3.31
N LEU A 172 6.46 10.42 -4.54
CA LEU A 172 7.52 11.04 -5.34
C LEU A 172 7.30 12.55 -5.49
N ARG A 173 6.05 12.96 -5.76
CA ARG A 173 5.69 14.38 -5.88
C ARG A 173 5.81 15.13 -4.55
N VAL A 174 5.44 14.52 -3.43
CA VAL A 174 5.59 15.13 -2.10
C VAL A 174 7.07 15.32 -1.78
N LEU A 175 7.86 14.25 -1.85
CA LEU A 175 9.30 14.28 -1.55
C LEU A 175 10.08 15.25 -2.46
N SER A 176 9.73 15.30 -3.75
CA SER A 176 10.33 16.26 -4.68
C SER A 176 10.05 17.71 -4.29
N ARG A 177 8.82 18.02 -3.85
CA ARG A 177 8.43 19.37 -3.40
C ARG A 177 9.08 19.72 -2.07
N GLU A 178 9.07 18.80 -1.12
CA GLU A 178 9.72 18.96 0.17
C GLU A 178 11.22 19.24 0.00
N SER A 179 11.91 18.49 -0.86
CA SER A 179 13.31 18.74 -1.20
C SER A 179 13.53 20.15 -1.76
N ALA A 180 12.65 20.62 -2.66
CA ALA A 180 12.73 21.95 -3.24
C ALA A 180 12.51 23.06 -2.18
N GLU A 181 11.55 22.88 -1.27
CA GLU A 181 11.26 23.81 -0.18
C GLU A 181 12.40 23.89 0.83
N LEU A 182 13.01 22.75 1.17
CA LEU A 182 14.20 22.70 2.04
C LEU A 182 15.38 23.43 1.40
N ARG A 183 15.66 23.18 0.11
CA ARG A 183 16.72 23.88 -0.64
C ARG A 183 16.47 25.39 -0.68
N ALA A 184 15.22 25.83 -0.85
CA ALA A 184 14.86 27.25 -0.80
C ALA A 184 15.01 27.84 0.61
N CYS A 185 14.73 27.07 1.66
CA CYS A 185 14.97 27.48 3.04
C CYS A 185 16.46 27.71 3.31
N ILE A 186 17.33 26.78 2.88
CA ILE A 186 18.78 26.88 3.02
C ILE A 186 19.32 28.12 2.29
N ARG A 187 18.89 28.37 1.04
CA ARG A 187 19.30 29.58 0.30
C ARG A 187 18.88 30.88 1.00
N ARG A 188 17.68 30.92 1.60
CA ARG A 188 17.26 32.09 2.39
C ARG A 188 18.16 32.30 3.62
N LYS A 189 18.61 31.22 4.24
CA LYS A 189 19.58 31.28 5.34
C LYS A 189 20.96 31.75 4.89
N ASP A 190 21.42 31.37 3.70
CA ASP A 190 22.67 31.91 3.15
C ASP A 190 22.60 33.42 2.90
N VAL A 191 21.45 33.92 2.39
CA VAL A 191 21.21 35.37 2.22
C VAL A 191 21.21 36.08 3.58
N GLU A 192 20.55 35.52 4.59
CA GLU A 192 20.53 36.06 5.96
C GLU A 192 21.95 36.11 6.56
N ILE A 193 22.76 35.06 6.37
CA ILE A 193 24.16 35.02 6.83
C ILE A 193 25.01 36.07 6.10
N ALA A 194 24.81 36.25 4.79
CA ALA A 194 25.52 37.26 4.02
C ALA A 194 25.19 38.68 4.51
N ASP A 195 23.91 38.98 4.75
CA ASP A 195 23.46 40.28 5.27
C ASP A 195 24.10 40.63 6.63
N TYR A 196 24.21 39.66 7.53
CA TYR A 196 24.94 39.85 8.78
C TYR A 196 26.41 40.21 8.57
N ARG A 197 27.08 39.56 7.61
CA ARG A 197 28.49 39.84 7.30
C ARG A 197 28.68 41.22 6.67
N ASP A 198 27.79 41.59 5.75
CA ASP A 198 27.81 42.88 5.07
C ASP A 198 27.52 44.03 6.06
N SER A 199 26.70 43.76 7.07
CA SER A 199 26.45 44.66 8.21
C SER A 199 27.60 44.72 9.24
N GLY A 200 28.71 44.01 9.00
CA GLY A 200 29.91 44.03 9.83
C GLY A 200 29.94 43.02 10.98
N ALA A 201 28.93 42.15 11.10
CA ALA A 201 28.95 41.08 12.10
C ALA A 201 30.06 40.07 11.79
N ARG A 202 30.73 39.59 12.84
CA ARG A 202 31.78 38.56 12.73
C ARG A 202 31.43 37.32 13.53
N VAL A 203 31.73 36.15 12.97
CA VAL A 203 31.53 34.86 13.63
C VAL A 203 32.49 34.73 14.80
N SER A 204 31.97 34.58 16.01
CA SER A 204 32.78 34.42 17.23
C SER A 204 33.51 33.06 17.27
N ARG A 205 32.92 32.02 16.67
CA ARG A 205 33.45 30.66 16.58
C ARG A 205 33.56 30.20 15.13
N LYS A 206 34.75 30.32 14.54
CA LYS A 206 34.99 30.03 13.11
C LYS A 206 34.50 28.66 12.63
N HIS A 207 34.50 27.64 13.49
CA HIS A 207 34.03 26.29 13.13
C HIS A 207 32.51 26.19 12.90
N LEU A 208 31.72 27.20 13.31
CA LEU A 208 30.29 27.28 13.02
C LEU A 208 30.00 27.88 11.64
N GLU A 209 31.02 28.42 10.97
CA GLU A 209 30.86 29.04 9.67
C GLU A 209 30.60 27.97 8.59
N THR A 210 29.43 28.02 7.96
CA THR A 210 29.08 27.16 6.83
C THR A 210 29.45 27.84 5.50
N LYS A 211 29.78 27.03 4.50
CA LYS A 211 29.90 27.51 3.10
C LYS A 211 28.49 27.75 2.54
N PRO A 212 28.32 28.72 1.61
CA PRO A 212 27.07 28.87 0.88
C PRO A 212 26.65 27.55 0.24
N PHE A 213 25.36 27.25 0.28
CA PHE A 213 24.83 26.02 -0.26
C PHE A 213 24.86 26.01 -1.79
N ASP A 214 25.54 25.00 -2.35
CA ASP A 214 25.59 24.73 -3.79
C ASP A 214 24.70 23.53 -4.11
N ASP A 215 23.59 23.82 -4.80
CA ASP A 215 22.57 22.84 -5.16
C ASP A 215 23.08 21.75 -6.10
N GLY A 216 23.96 22.12 -7.04
CA GLY A 216 24.52 21.22 -8.05
C GLY A 216 25.60 20.32 -7.47
N ALA A 217 26.49 20.89 -6.65
CA ALA A 217 27.51 20.12 -5.94
C ALA A 217 26.87 19.11 -4.99
N PHE A 218 25.89 19.54 -4.18
CA PHE A 218 25.16 18.66 -3.27
C PHE A 218 24.49 17.50 -4.02
N THR A 219 23.79 17.80 -5.12
CA THR A 219 23.07 16.78 -5.90
C THR A 219 24.03 15.75 -6.49
N THR A 220 25.14 16.21 -7.04
CA THR A 220 26.19 15.33 -7.59
C THR A 220 26.77 14.44 -6.50
N GLU A 221 27.14 15.00 -5.35
CA GLU A 221 27.70 14.26 -4.23
C GLU A 221 26.69 13.27 -3.65
N PHE A 222 25.42 13.65 -3.54
CA PHE A 222 24.36 12.78 -3.07
C PHE A 222 24.20 11.55 -3.95
N TYR A 223 24.11 11.70 -5.27
CA TYR A 223 23.97 10.57 -6.19
C TYR A 223 25.20 9.66 -6.17
N LEU A 224 26.39 10.24 -6.17
CA LEU A 224 27.63 9.47 -6.12
C LEU A 224 27.71 8.59 -4.86
N LYS A 225 27.21 9.07 -3.72
CA LYS A 225 27.32 8.38 -2.44
C LYS A 225 26.15 7.44 -2.14
N ASN A 226 24.93 7.81 -2.56
CA ASN A 226 23.69 7.19 -2.03
C ASN A 226 22.83 6.51 -3.10
N LEU A 227 23.11 6.68 -4.40
CA LEU A 227 22.23 6.16 -5.45
C LEU A 227 22.01 4.64 -5.32
N ALA A 228 23.08 3.89 -5.06
CA ALA A 228 23.01 2.43 -4.94
C ALA A 228 22.04 1.97 -3.85
N SER A 229 22.06 2.61 -2.66
CA SER A 229 21.12 2.30 -1.59
C SER A 229 19.70 2.80 -1.89
N CYS A 230 19.54 3.91 -2.62
CA CYS A 230 18.23 4.46 -2.96
C CYS A 230 17.48 3.63 -4.02
N VAL A 231 18.17 2.80 -4.80
CA VAL A 231 17.57 1.92 -5.81
C VAL A 231 17.40 0.48 -5.33
N ASP A 232 17.74 0.19 -4.07
CA ASP A 232 17.38 -1.07 -3.44
C ASP A 232 15.87 -1.10 -3.19
N LEU A 233 15.17 -1.89 -4.00
CA LEU A 233 13.72 -2.09 -3.92
C LEU A 233 13.36 -3.40 -3.24
N SER A 234 14.20 -3.92 -2.35
CA SER A 234 13.86 -5.09 -1.55
C SER A 234 12.64 -4.81 -0.66
N ALA A 235 11.74 -5.78 -0.54
CA ALA A 235 10.55 -5.65 0.31
C ALA A 235 10.89 -5.39 1.80
N GLU A 236 12.14 -5.60 2.21
CA GLU A 236 12.63 -5.28 3.56
C GLU A 236 12.67 -3.78 3.85
N VAL A 237 12.95 -2.96 2.84
CA VAL A 237 13.29 -1.53 3.01
C VAL A 237 12.26 -0.60 2.35
N VAL A 238 11.55 -1.04 1.30
CA VAL A 238 10.74 -0.15 0.44
C VAL A 238 9.64 0.65 1.16
N PHE A 239 9.01 0.08 2.20
CA PHE A 239 7.96 0.75 2.98
C PHE A 239 8.24 0.65 4.48
N ASP A 240 9.45 0.98 4.90
CA ASP A 240 9.76 1.15 6.32
C ASP A 240 9.34 2.54 6.85
N GLY A 241 9.35 2.67 8.18
CA GLY A 241 9.21 3.92 8.94
C GLY A 241 8.38 5.04 8.29
N ASP A 242 9.09 6.11 7.91
CA ASP A 242 8.51 7.35 7.39
C ASP A 242 7.88 7.18 6.00
N LEU A 243 8.42 6.30 5.15
CA LEU A 243 7.85 6.04 3.82
C LEU A 243 6.49 5.33 3.92
N ARG A 244 6.33 4.42 4.89
CA ARG A 244 5.03 3.78 5.17
C ARG A 244 3.99 4.79 5.64
N ARG A 245 4.41 5.72 6.51
CA ARG A 245 3.54 6.81 6.98
C ARG A 245 3.14 7.74 5.83
N LEU A 246 4.11 8.19 5.04
CA LEU A 246 3.88 9.05 3.88
C LEU A 246 2.95 8.37 2.86
N TYR A 247 3.16 7.07 2.59
CA TYR A 247 2.25 6.28 1.77
C TYR A 247 0.81 6.37 2.30
N GLY A 248 0.60 6.18 3.60
CA GLY A 248 -0.72 6.25 4.23
C GLY A 248 -1.40 7.62 4.07
N GLU A 249 -0.66 8.69 4.32
CA GLU A 249 -1.13 10.07 4.16
C GLU A 249 -1.52 10.36 2.70
N VAL A 250 -0.65 9.98 1.74
CA VAL A 250 -0.89 10.16 0.30
C VAL A 250 -2.07 9.32 -0.16
N ALA A 251 -2.16 8.05 0.23
CA ALA A 251 -3.24 7.15 -0.15
C ALA A 251 -4.60 7.68 0.35
N SER A 252 -4.66 8.14 1.61
CA SER A 252 -5.86 8.77 2.20
C SER A 252 -6.26 10.06 1.47
N ALA A 253 -5.30 10.96 1.20
CA ALA A 253 -5.55 12.19 0.47
C ALA A 253 -6.06 11.93 -0.96
N ARG A 254 -5.52 10.91 -1.64
CA ARG A 254 -6.00 10.51 -2.97
C ARG A 254 -7.44 9.99 -2.94
N ARG A 255 -7.80 9.19 -1.94
CA ARG A 255 -9.18 8.69 -1.76
C ARG A 255 -10.17 9.83 -1.53
N THR A 256 -9.83 10.76 -0.65
CA THR A 256 -10.70 11.93 -0.38
C THR A 256 -10.86 12.82 -1.61
N ALA A 257 -9.79 13.05 -2.39
CA ALA A 257 -9.84 13.80 -3.64
C ALA A 257 -10.71 13.11 -4.72
N ARG A 258 -10.68 11.78 -4.81
CA ARG A 258 -11.56 11.01 -5.71
C ARG A 258 -13.03 11.12 -5.31
N LYS A 259 -13.36 10.99 -4.02
CA LYS A 259 -14.74 11.14 -3.50
C LYS A 259 -15.31 12.54 -3.76
N ARG A 260 -14.47 13.58 -3.76
CA ARG A 260 -14.86 14.97 -4.03
C ARG A 260 -15.07 15.31 -5.51
N LYS A 261 -14.87 14.38 -6.43
CA LYS A 261 -15.22 14.53 -7.86
C LYS A 261 -16.49 13.71 -8.17
N PRO A 262 -17.73 14.21 -7.91
CA PRO A 262 -18.91 13.59 -8.49
C PRO A 262 -18.97 13.85 -9.99
N SER A 263 -19.45 12.85 -10.72
CA SER A 263 -19.78 12.82 -12.15
C SER A 263 -20.23 14.16 -12.74
N THR A 264 -19.36 14.81 -13.52
CA THR A 264 -19.83 15.72 -14.57
C THR A 264 -20.20 14.87 -15.78
N THR A 265 -21.37 14.24 -15.74
CA THR A 265 -22.02 13.79 -16.98
C THR A 265 -22.70 15.03 -17.55
N PRO A 266 -22.35 15.50 -18.77
CA PRO A 266 -23.14 16.51 -19.44
C PRO A 266 -24.47 15.85 -19.79
N GLY A 267 -25.53 16.20 -19.07
CA GLY A 267 -26.89 15.91 -19.49
C GLY A 267 -27.11 16.55 -20.85
N SER A 268 -27.21 15.70 -21.88
CA SER A 268 -27.72 16.04 -23.19
C SER A 268 -29.14 16.58 -23.05
N THR A 269 -29.30 17.89 -22.93
CA THR A 269 -30.54 18.58 -23.26
C THR A 269 -30.46 19.05 -24.71
N ALA A 270 -30.92 18.21 -25.63
CA ALA A 270 -31.34 18.64 -26.94
C ALA A 270 -32.59 19.54 -26.78
N PRO A 271 -32.62 20.77 -27.34
CA PRO A 271 -33.87 21.51 -27.40
C PRO A 271 -34.72 20.99 -28.55
N ALA A 272 -35.84 20.37 -28.20
CA ALA A 272 -36.92 20.03 -29.12
C ALA A 272 -37.48 21.30 -29.79
N GLY A 273 -37.82 21.16 -31.08
CA GLY A 273 -38.12 22.26 -31.98
C GLY A 273 -39.29 23.15 -31.56
N GLY A 274 -39.03 24.46 -31.56
CA GLY A 274 -40.06 25.50 -31.65
C GLY A 274 -40.04 26.11 -33.05
N ARG A 275 -40.97 25.69 -33.91
CA ARG A 275 -41.27 26.36 -35.18
C ARG A 275 -41.57 27.85 -34.92
N ARG A 276 -40.66 28.76 -35.32
CA ARG A 276 -41.00 30.18 -35.44
C ARG A 276 -41.41 30.48 -36.87
N ARG A 277 -42.68 30.88 -37.00
CA ARG A 277 -43.28 31.48 -38.19
C ARG A 277 -42.48 32.70 -38.62
N VAL A 278 -42.21 32.79 -39.93
CA VAL A 278 -41.75 33.99 -40.61
C VAL A 278 -42.95 34.93 -40.79
N PRO A 279 -42.87 36.22 -40.45
CA PRO A 279 -43.69 37.25 -41.08
C PRO A 279 -42.92 37.90 -42.23
N ARG A 280 -43.58 37.95 -43.39
CA ARG A 280 -43.18 38.73 -44.57
C ARG A 280 -43.25 40.23 -44.31
N SER A 281 -42.50 40.98 -45.12
CA SER A 281 -42.54 42.42 -45.43
C SER A 281 -42.05 43.35 -44.32
N TRP A 282 -41.21 44.37 -44.59
CA TRP A 282 -41.20 45.31 -45.72
C TRP A 282 -39.77 45.63 -46.21
N GLY A 283 -39.62 45.91 -47.52
CA GLY A 283 -38.40 46.37 -48.17
C GLY A 283 -38.06 45.58 -49.42
#